data_AF-A0A4S1WWS5-F1
#
_entry.id   AF-A0A4S1WWS5-F1
#
_cell.length_a   1.000
_cell.length_b   1.000
_cell.length_c   1.000
_cell.angle_alpha   90.00
_cell.angle_beta   90.00
_cell.angle_gamma   90.00
#
_symmetry.space_group_name_H-M   'P 1'
#
loop_
_entity.id
_entity.type
_entity.pdbx_description
1 polymer ?
#
loop_
_entity_poly.entity_id
_entity_poly.type
_entity_poly.pdbx_seq_one_letter_code
_entity_poly.pdbx_strand_id
1 'polypeptide(L)'
;MSPDLISALIGFGGAILGGVVQSAFGWRQAHTQFLRDSRARDYALFAESLAAMSQASTGTPERANAIKLSIEAKAKIILNGSPAVVRALAEHSRHAVLGSEESYKDFCVLVAAMREDLGGLKGSELEPMTRAILFETKAIGR
;
A
#
# COMPACT_ATOMS: atom_id res chain seq x y z
N MET A 1 -46.45 -36.35 1.59
CA MET A 1 -46.07 -34.92 1.66
C MET A 1 -46.69 -34.21 0.48
N SER A 2 -47.27 -33.03 0.67
CA SER A 2 -47.79 -32.23 -0.46
C SER A 2 -46.62 -31.67 -1.30
N PRO A 3 -46.77 -31.56 -2.63
CA PRO A 3 -45.77 -30.94 -3.50
C PRO A 3 -45.38 -29.51 -3.06
N ASP A 4 -46.32 -28.80 -2.45
CA ASP A 4 -46.13 -27.44 -1.93
C ASP A 4 -45.14 -27.41 -0.76
N LEU A 5 -45.18 -28.43 0.11
CA LEU A 5 -44.24 -28.54 1.24
C LEU A 5 -42.82 -28.81 0.76
N ILE A 6 -42.65 -29.63 -0.28
CA ILE A 6 -41.33 -29.91 -0.87
C ILE A 6 -40.76 -28.63 -1.50
N SER A 7 -41.57 -27.90 -2.25
CA SER A 7 -41.18 -26.63 -2.87
C SER A 7 -40.79 -25.58 -1.82
N ALA A 8 -41.55 -25.48 -0.73
CA ALA A 8 -41.26 -24.57 0.38
C ALA A 8 -39.94 -24.92 1.09
N LEU A 9 -39.67 -26.22 1.33
CA LEU A 9 -38.43 -26.68 1.95
C LEU A 9 -37.21 -26.43 1.07
N ILE A 10 -37.34 -26.62 -0.25
CA ILE A 10 -36.27 -26.31 -1.22
C ILE A 10 -35.99 -24.80 -1.23
N GLY A 11 -37.04 -23.96 -1.29
CA GLY A 11 -36.90 -22.51 -1.26
C GLY A 11 -36.25 -22.01 0.03
N PHE A 12 -36.66 -22.56 1.17
CA PHE A 12 -36.08 -22.24 2.48
C PHE A 12 -34.61 -22.68 2.58
N GLY A 13 -34.30 -23.90 2.13
CA GLY A 13 -32.93 -24.41 2.08
C GLY A 13 -32.02 -23.54 1.19
N GLY A 14 -32.53 -23.12 0.03
CA GLY A 14 -31.83 -22.20 -0.87
C GLY A 14 -31.53 -20.85 -0.22
N ALA A 15 -32.49 -20.27 0.51
CA ALA A 15 -32.30 -19.00 1.22
C ALA A 15 -31.24 -19.11 2.33
N ILE A 16 -31.24 -20.20 3.10
CA ILE A 16 -30.22 -20.45 4.15
C ILE A 16 -28.83 -20.58 3.53
N LEU A 17 -28.69 -21.43 2.49
CA LEU A 17 -27.41 -21.62 1.81
C LEU A 17 -26.89 -20.31 1.20
N GLY A 18 -27.78 -19.55 0.55
CA GLY A 18 -27.44 -18.23 0.01
C GLY A 18 -26.94 -17.27 1.08
N GLY A 19 -27.64 -17.18 2.22
CA GLY A 19 -27.26 -16.32 3.34
C GLY A 19 -25.90 -16.69 3.97
N VAL A 20 -25.61 -17.99 4.13
CA VAL A 20 -24.32 -18.46 4.65
C VAL A 20 -23.18 -18.11 3.70
N VAL A 21 -23.36 -18.36 2.41
CA VAL A 21 -22.37 -18.04 1.37
C VAL A 21 -22.12 -16.52 1.33
N GLN A 22 -23.18 -15.71 1.28
CA GLN A 22 -23.06 -14.25 1.26
C GLN A 22 -22.37 -13.71 2.52
N SER A 23 -22.69 -14.23 3.70
CA SER A 23 -22.03 -13.83 4.95
C SER A 23 -20.54 -14.14 4.92
N ALA A 24 -20.15 -15.35 4.49
CA ALA A 24 -18.75 -15.75 4.39
C ALA A 24 -17.96 -14.90 3.39
N PHE A 25 -18.53 -14.62 2.22
CA PHE A 25 -17.90 -13.75 1.22
C PHE A 25 -17.82 -12.29 1.71
N GLY A 26 -18.88 -11.78 2.36
CA GLY A 26 -18.90 -10.44 2.94
C GLY A 26 -17.81 -10.24 3.99
N TRP A 27 -17.61 -11.21 4.88
CA TRP A 27 -16.53 -11.18 5.87
C TRP A 27 -15.14 -11.15 5.23
N ARG A 28 -14.89 -12.00 4.23
CA ARG A 28 -13.61 -12.04 3.51
C ARG A 28 -13.34 -10.74 2.77
N GLN A 29 -14.35 -10.17 2.12
CA GLN A 29 -14.22 -8.89 1.42
C GLN A 29 -13.93 -7.75 2.40
N ALA A 30 -14.67 -7.67 3.52
CA ALA A 30 -14.45 -6.64 4.54
C ALA A 30 -13.05 -6.73 5.14
N HIS A 31 -12.57 -7.95 5.44
CA HIS A 31 -11.23 -8.15 5.97
C HIS A 31 -10.14 -7.76 4.96
N THR A 32 -10.30 -8.15 3.69
CA THR A 32 -9.35 -7.81 2.62
C THR A 32 -9.30 -6.30 2.41
N GLN A 33 -10.46 -5.64 2.41
CA GLN A 33 -10.55 -4.19 2.27
C GLN A 33 -9.92 -3.47 3.46
N PHE A 34 -10.18 -3.93 4.69
CA PHE A 34 -9.55 -3.37 5.88
C PHE A 34 -8.02 -3.43 5.82
N LEU A 35 -7.46 -4.58 5.44
CA LEU A 35 -6.01 -4.73 5.29
C LEU A 35 -5.45 -3.80 4.21
N ARG A 36 -6.14 -3.72 3.06
CA ARG A 36 -5.73 -2.84 1.96
C ARG A 36 -5.73 -1.37 2.39
N ASP A 37 -6.78 -0.91 3.05
CA ASP A 37 -6.91 0.47 3.52
C ASP A 37 -5.88 0.78 4.61
N SER A 38 -5.58 -0.19 5.48
CA SER A 38 -4.50 -0.05 6.46
C SER A 38 -3.14 0.13 5.78
N ARG A 39 -2.80 -0.74 4.82
CA ARG A 39 -1.54 -0.63 4.04
C ARG A 39 -1.45 0.70 3.30
N ALA A 40 -2.54 1.14 2.69
CA ALA A 40 -2.57 2.41 1.95
C ALA A 40 -2.22 3.60 2.85
N ARG A 41 -2.77 3.62 4.07
CA ARG A 41 -2.43 4.65 5.07
C ARG A 41 -0.96 4.58 5.50
N ASP A 42 -0.44 3.38 5.74
CA ASP A 42 0.95 3.20 6.16
C ASP A 42 1.94 3.63 5.05
N TYR A 43 1.62 3.33 3.79
CA TYR A 43 2.41 3.74 2.62
C TYR A 43 2.35 5.24 2.37
N ALA A 44 1.18 5.85 2.53
CA ALA A 44 1.02 7.30 2.45
C ALA A 44 1.82 8.01 3.54
N LEU A 45 1.74 7.54 4.79
CA LEU A 45 2.50 8.09 5.92
C LEU A 45 4.01 8.04 5.66
N PHE A 46 4.49 6.95 5.05
CA PHE A 46 5.90 6.85 4.66
C PHE A 46 6.28 7.90 3.62
N ALA A 47 5.51 8.04 2.53
CA ALA A 47 5.75 9.03 1.50
C ALA A 47 5.71 10.47 2.04
N GLU A 48 4.71 10.78 2.88
CA GLU A 48 4.58 12.07 3.56
C GLU A 48 5.77 12.34 4.47
N SER A 49 6.25 11.34 5.22
CA SER A 49 7.42 11.51 6.10
C SER A 49 8.69 11.85 5.30
N LEU A 50 8.86 11.27 4.11
CA LEU A 50 10.01 11.56 3.24
C LEU A 50 9.92 12.97 2.64
N ALA A 51 8.73 13.39 2.21
CA ALA A 51 8.50 14.75 1.74
C ALA A 51 8.71 15.79 2.85
N ALA A 52 8.22 15.50 4.06
CA ALA A 52 8.44 16.36 5.22
C ALA A 52 9.93 16.44 5.58
N MET A 53 10.64 15.32 5.50
CA MET A 53 12.09 15.30 5.65
C MET A 53 12.74 16.22 4.60
N SER A 54 12.44 16.07 3.31
CA SER A 54 13.11 16.86 2.25
C SER A 54 12.89 18.37 2.38
N GLN A 55 11.78 18.81 2.98
CA GLN A 55 11.48 20.23 3.18
C GLN A 55 12.04 20.81 4.49
N ALA A 56 12.34 19.97 5.48
CA ALA A 56 12.82 20.41 6.78
C ALA A 56 14.35 20.57 6.81
N SER A 57 14.82 21.71 7.29
CA SER A 57 16.25 21.97 7.52
C SER A 57 16.83 21.03 8.58
N THR A 58 18.09 20.64 8.40
CA THR A 58 18.83 19.80 9.34
C THR A 58 18.88 20.42 10.74
N GLY A 59 18.66 19.60 11.78
CA GLY A 59 18.72 20.04 13.18
C GLY A 59 17.45 20.72 13.71
N THR A 60 16.40 20.83 12.91
CA THR A 60 15.12 21.41 13.34
C THR A 60 14.20 20.38 14.02
N PRO A 61 13.31 20.81 14.95
CA PRO A 61 12.28 19.94 15.52
C PRO A 61 11.38 19.29 14.47
N GLU A 62 11.09 20.00 13.39
CA GLU A 62 10.29 19.52 12.26
C GLU A 62 10.97 18.33 11.58
N ARG A 63 12.30 18.41 11.36
CA ARG A 63 13.08 17.31 10.80
C ARG A 63 13.11 16.11 11.75
N ALA A 64 13.25 16.33 13.05
CA ALA A 64 13.21 15.25 14.05
C ALA A 64 11.85 14.55 14.06
N ASN A 65 10.75 15.30 13.96
CA ASN A 65 9.41 14.75 13.85
C ASN A 65 9.20 13.95 12.55
N ALA A 66 9.69 14.45 11.42
CA ALA A 66 9.61 13.74 10.15
C ALA A 66 10.39 12.40 10.18
N ILE A 67 11.56 12.36 10.83
CA ILE A 67 12.32 11.12 11.06
C ILE A 67 11.53 10.14 11.93
N LYS A 68 10.92 10.61 13.02
CA LYS A 68 10.08 9.78 13.89
C LYS A 68 8.92 9.15 13.10
N LEU A 69 8.22 9.95 12.30
CA LEU A 69 7.13 9.47 11.45
C LEU A 69 7.63 8.45 10.41
N SER A 70 8.82 8.66 9.84
CA SER A 70 9.42 7.70 8.91
C SER A 70 9.70 6.36 9.58
N ILE A 71 10.26 6.36 10.80
CA ILE A 71 10.50 5.13 11.58
C ILE A 71 9.17 4.41 11.89
N GLU A 72 8.16 5.16 12.32
CA GLU A 72 6.83 4.62 12.60
C GLU A 72 6.21 3.99 11.35
N ALA A 73 6.25 4.69 10.21
CA ALA A 73 5.73 4.19 8.95
C ALA A 73 6.47 2.91 8.51
N LYS A 74 7.81 2.90 8.58
CA LYS A 74 8.61 1.69 8.28
C LYS A 74 8.23 0.51 9.16
N ALA A 75 8.05 0.71 10.47
CA ALA A 75 7.64 -0.35 11.39
C ALA A 75 6.26 -0.91 11.01
N LYS A 76 5.30 -0.05 10.69
CA LYS A 76 3.96 -0.46 10.22
C LYS A 76 4.01 -1.21 8.89
N ILE A 77 4.85 -0.76 7.96
CA ILE A 77 5.07 -1.45 6.68
C ILE A 77 5.65 -2.85 6.89
N ILE A 78 6.59 -3.01 7.82
CA ILE A 78 7.16 -4.33 8.16
C ILE A 78 6.09 -5.28 8.71
N LEU A 79 5.14 -4.77 9.50
CA LEU A 79 4.07 -5.57 10.10
C LEU A 79 2.97 -5.93 9.09
N ASN A 80 2.59 -4.99 8.22
CA ASN A 80 1.36 -5.09 7.43
C ASN A 80 1.60 -5.33 5.94
N GLY A 81 2.75 -4.91 5.42
CA GLY A 81 3.06 -4.93 3.99
C GLY A 81 3.42 -6.31 3.45
N SER A 82 3.31 -6.49 2.14
CA SER A 82 3.75 -7.74 1.52
C SER A 82 5.28 -7.94 1.63
N PRO A 83 5.76 -9.19 1.53
CA PRO A 83 7.20 -9.48 1.49
C PRO A 83 7.95 -8.80 0.34
N ALA A 84 7.27 -8.41 -0.73
CA ALA A 84 7.87 -7.65 -1.84
C ALA A 84 8.16 -6.20 -1.42
N VAL A 85 7.19 -5.55 -0.77
CA VAL A 85 7.34 -4.19 -0.24
C VAL A 85 8.43 -4.13 0.81
N VAL A 86 8.48 -5.09 1.74
CA VAL A 86 9.50 -5.12 2.80
C VAL A 86 10.91 -5.27 2.22
N ARG A 87 11.07 -6.12 1.20
CA ARG A 87 12.36 -6.27 0.50
C ARG A 87 12.78 -4.98 -0.21
N ALA A 88 11.88 -4.36 -0.96
CA ALA A 88 12.17 -3.10 -1.64
C ALA A 88 12.48 -1.96 -0.64
N LEU A 89 11.79 -1.94 0.51
CA LEU A 89 12.05 -0.96 1.56
C LEU A 89 13.42 -1.14 2.18
N ALA A 90 13.85 -2.40 2.36
CA ALA A 90 15.18 -2.73 2.85
C ALA A 90 16.25 -2.23 1.88
N GLU A 91 16.13 -2.54 0.58
CA GLU A 91 17.10 -2.07 -0.42
C GLU A 91 17.18 -0.54 -0.49
N HIS A 92 16.03 0.15 -0.56
CA HIS A 92 16.02 1.61 -0.53
C HIS A 92 16.64 2.20 0.76
N SER A 93 16.43 1.55 1.91
CA SER A 93 16.98 2.01 3.19
C SER A 93 18.48 1.75 3.38
N ARG A 94 19.13 0.97 2.50
CA ARG A 94 20.59 0.71 2.57
C ARG A 94 21.43 1.87 2.05
N HIS A 95 20.82 2.79 1.30
CA HIS A 95 21.54 3.95 0.76
C HIS A 95 21.87 4.96 1.85
N ALA A 96 23.16 5.31 1.95
CA ALA A 96 23.63 6.34 2.89
C ALA A 96 23.12 7.74 2.51
N VAL A 97 22.90 7.97 1.22
CA VAL A 97 22.37 9.24 0.68
C VAL A 97 21.11 8.93 -0.10
N LEU A 98 19.96 9.32 0.45
CA LEU A 98 18.65 9.03 -0.15
C LEU A 98 18.37 9.81 -1.45
N GLY A 99 19.21 10.80 -1.77
CA GLY A 99 19.14 11.61 -2.99
C GLY A 99 20.07 11.17 -4.13
N SER A 100 20.67 9.98 -4.06
CA SER A 100 21.45 9.44 -5.18
C SER A 100 20.54 8.87 -6.27
N GLU A 101 21.03 8.80 -7.50
CA GLU A 101 20.36 8.15 -8.64
C GLU A 101 19.97 6.69 -8.33
N GLU A 102 20.83 5.97 -7.63
CA GLU A 102 20.59 4.59 -7.20
C GLU A 102 19.46 4.52 -6.16
N SER A 103 19.44 5.45 -5.20
CA SER A 103 18.37 5.55 -4.22
C SER A 103 17.02 5.90 -4.86
N TYR A 104 17.02 6.76 -5.88
CA TYR A 104 15.81 7.09 -6.65
C TYR A 104 15.26 5.88 -7.39
N LYS A 105 16.13 5.09 -8.01
CA LYS A 105 15.72 3.84 -8.66
C LYS A 105 15.07 2.88 -7.66
N ASP A 106 15.70 2.64 -6.52
CA ASP A 106 15.15 1.74 -5.50
C ASP A 106 13.88 2.31 -4.87
N PHE A 107 13.75 3.64 -4.79
CA PHE A 107 12.50 4.29 -4.38
C PHE A 107 11.37 4.05 -5.39
N CYS A 108 11.64 4.15 -6.70
CA CYS A 108 10.66 3.82 -7.72
C CYS A 108 10.21 2.36 -7.63
N VAL A 109 11.15 1.43 -7.40
CA VAL A 109 10.84 0.01 -7.18
C VAL A 109 9.96 -0.18 -5.93
N LEU A 110 10.28 0.52 -4.84
CA LEU A 110 9.48 0.51 -3.62
C LEU A 110 8.05 1.00 -3.86
N VAL A 111 7.88 2.13 -4.54
CA VAL A 111 6.56 2.69 -4.88
C VAL A 111 5.77 1.74 -5.79
N ALA A 112 6.42 1.11 -6.76
CA ALA A 112 5.78 0.11 -7.62
C ALA A 112 5.30 -1.10 -6.81
N ALA A 113 6.13 -1.61 -5.89
CA ALA A 113 5.77 -2.71 -5.00
C ALA A 113 4.60 -2.35 -4.07
N MET A 114 4.59 -1.13 -3.52
CA MET A 114 3.47 -0.62 -2.71
C MET A 114 2.17 -0.58 -3.51
N ARG A 115 2.23 -0.09 -4.75
CA ARG A 115 1.07 -0.02 -5.65
C ARG A 115 0.52 -1.40 -6.00
N GLU A 116 1.40 -2.35 -6.32
CA GLU A 116 0.99 -3.74 -6.57
C GLU A 116 0.35 -4.36 -5.33
N ASP A 117 0.90 -4.10 -4.14
CA ASP A 117 0.37 -4.63 -2.87
C ASP A 117 -1.01 -4.05 -2.50
N LEU A 118 -1.37 -2.89 -3.06
CA LEU A 118 -2.71 -2.31 -2.98
C LEU A 118 -3.67 -2.82 -4.08
N GLY A 119 -3.25 -3.78 -4.89
CA GLY A 119 -4.03 -4.33 -6.00
C GLY A 119 -3.98 -3.49 -7.28
N GLY A 120 -2.99 -2.59 -7.39
CA GLY A 120 -2.68 -1.91 -8.64
C GLY A 120 -2.09 -2.87 -9.69
N LEU A 121 -2.02 -2.42 -10.94
CA LEU A 121 -1.40 -3.19 -12.02
C LEU A 121 0.06 -3.51 -11.68
N LYS A 122 0.45 -4.77 -11.89
CA LYS A 122 1.85 -5.20 -11.87
C LYS A 122 2.57 -4.55 -13.04
N GLY A 123 3.77 -4.01 -12.85
CA GLY A 123 4.50 -3.53 -14.02
C GLY A 123 5.88 -2.98 -13.75
N SER A 124 6.86 -3.57 -14.44
CA SER A 124 8.13 -2.95 -14.82
C SER A 124 7.95 -1.66 -15.64
N GLU A 125 6.73 -1.36 -16.13
CA GLU A 125 6.37 -0.15 -16.87
C GLU A 125 6.09 1.06 -15.97
N LEU A 126 5.91 0.87 -14.66
CA LEU A 126 5.65 1.96 -13.72
C LEU A 126 6.93 2.69 -13.30
N GLU A 127 8.07 2.00 -13.28
CA GLU A 127 9.35 2.60 -12.89
C GLU A 127 9.69 3.86 -13.72
N PRO A 128 9.62 3.83 -15.08
CA PRO A 128 9.87 5.03 -15.89
C PRO A 128 8.87 6.16 -15.60
N MET A 129 7.59 5.84 -15.40
CA MET A 129 6.55 6.84 -15.14
C MET A 129 6.71 7.48 -13.75
N THR A 130 6.97 6.66 -12.73
CA THR A 130 7.21 7.11 -11.36
C THR A 130 8.48 7.96 -11.28
N ARG A 131 9.55 7.54 -11.97
CA ARG A 131 10.78 8.33 -12.09
C ARG A 131 10.51 9.68 -12.74
N ALA A 132 9.77 9.69 -13.85
CA ALA A 132 9.43 10.94 -14.54
C ALA A 132 8.62 11.91 -13.66
N ILE A 133 7.63 11.40 -12.93
CA ILE A 133 6.76 12.22 -12.06
C ILE A 133 7.51 12.78 -10.85
N LEU A 134 8.37 11.97 -10.23
CA LEU A 134 9.01 12.33 -8.95
C LEU A 134 10.34 13.05 -9.12
N PHE A 135 11.10 12.75 -10.18
CA PHE A 135 12.50 13.16 -10.32
C PHE A 135 12.83 13.83 -11.65
N GLU A 136 12.00 13.70 -12.70
CA GLU A 136 12.24 14.36 -14.00
C GLU A 136 11.22 15.46 -14.29
N THR A 137 11.31 16.57 -13.55
CA THR A 137 10.83 17.85 -14.09
C THR A 137 11.93 18.42 -14.99
N LYS A 138 11.73 18.37 -16.31
CA LYS A 138 12.36 19.37 -17.18
C LYS A 138 12.13 20.73 -16.52
N ALA A 139 13.22 21.40 -16.13
CA ALA A 139 13.19 22.72 -15.52
C ALA A 139 12.26 23.63 -16.32
N ILE A 140 11.05 23.87 -15.81
CA ILE A 140 10.18 24.91 -16.32
C ILE A 140 10.74 26.20 -15.73
N GLY A 141 11.48 26.93 -16.56
CA GLY A 141 11.70 28.37 -16.43
C GLY A 141 12.72 28.80 -15.39
N ARG A 142 13.89 29.20 -15.89
CA ARG A 142 14.64 30.31 -15.30
C ARG A 142 13.81 31.59 -15.34
#